data_AF-A0A947I916-F1
#
_entry.id   AF-A0A947I916-F1
#
_cell.length_a   1.000
_cell.length_b   1.000
_cell.length_c   1.000
_cell.angle_alpha   90.00
_cell.angle_beta   90.00
_cell.angle_gamma   90.00
#
_symmetry.space_group_name_H-M   'P 1'
#
loop_
_entity.id
_entity.type
_entity.pdbx_description
1 polymer ?
#
loop_
_entity_poly.entity_id
_entity_poly.type
_entity_poly.pdbx_seq_one_letter_code
_entity_poly.pdbx_strand_id
1 'polypeptide(L)'
;MLTDEDIKKLIDVFATKEDIRDLKENVVGLRESVQALTISVDKLVKAVENLGQEYAAVVAKIDRHEKWIQQIAEKAGVRLEY
;
A
#
# COMPACT_ATOMS: atom_id res chain seq x y z
N MET A 1 -16.85 52.46 -19.68
CA MET A 1 -17.74 51.30 -19.87
C MET A 1 -16.94 50.23 -20.59
N LEU A 2 -17.14 48.96 -20.26
CA LEU A 2 -16.53 47.86 -21.02
C LEU A 2 -17.12 47.83 -22.43
N THR A 3 -16.28 47.55 -23.44
CA THR A 3 -16.69 47.35 -24.83
C THR A 3 -17.00 45.87 -25.09
N ASP A 4 -17.69 45.57 -26.18
CA ASP A 4 -17.96 44.18 -26.60
C ASP A 4 -16.67 43.39 -26.86
N GLU A 5 -15.60 44.08 -27.27
CA GLU A 5 -14.27 43.49 -27.45
C GLU A 5 -13.66 43.09 -26.10
N ASP A 6 -13.84 43.91 -25.06
CA ASP A 6 -13.40 43.58 -23.70
C ASP A 6 -14.18 42.37 -23.15
N ILE A 7 -15.48 42.27 -23.43
CA ILE A 7 -16.32 41.14 -23.01
C ILE A 7 -15.90 39.84 -23.71
N LYS A 8 -15.58 39.87 -25.00
CA LYS A 8 -15.09 38.68 -25.74
C LYS A 8 -13.75 38.19 -25.19
N LYS A 9 -12.80 39.11 -24.97
CA LYS A 9 -11.50 38.77 -24.39
C LYS A 9 -11.64 38.12 -23.01
N LEU A 10 -12.62 38.54 -22.22
CA LEU A 10 -12.94 37.92 -20.93
C LEU A 10 -13.49 36.50 -21.12
N ILE A 11 -14.47 36.30 -22.00
CA ILE A 11 -15.07 34.98 -22.25
C ILE A 11 -14.02 33.97 -22.72
N ASP A 12 -13.07 34.37 -23.56
CA ASP A 12 -12.02 33.50 -24.09
C ASP A 12 -11.03 32.99 -23.02
N VAL A 13 -10.91 33.68 -21.88
CA VAL A 13 -10.01 33.26 -20.78
C VAL A 13 -10.74 32.64 -19.59
N PHE A 14 -12.08 32.70 -19.55
CA PHE A 14 -12.86 32.03 -18.52
C PHE A 14 -13.09 30.57 -18.86
N ALA A 15 -12.92 29.69 -17.88
CA ALA A 15 -13.34 28.31 -17.99
C ALA A 15 -14.84 28.25 -18.32
N THR A 16 -15.18 27.46 -19.32
CA THR A 16 -16.56 27.22 -19.72
C THR A 16 -17.26 26.32 -18.71
N LYS A 17 -18.59 26.23 -18.81
CA LYS A 17 -19.37 25.27 -18.00
C LYS A 17 -18.99 23.82 -18.28
N GLU A 18 -18.50 23.54 -19.49
CA GLU A 18 -18.04 22.21 -19.91
C GLU A 18 -16.70 21.89 -19.24
N ASP A 19 -15.74 22.81 -19.28
CA ASP A 19 -14.44 22.65 -18.58
C ASP A 19 -14.62 22.37 -17.08
N ILE A 20 -15.56 23.07 -16.44
CA ILE A 20 -15.88 22.87 -15.02
C ILE A 20 -16.53 21.50 -14.79
N ARG A 21 -17.37 21.02 -15.72
CA ARG A 21 -18.00 19.70 -15.62
C ARG A 21 -16.96 18.59 -15.76
N ASP A 22 -16.09 18.68 -16.76
CA ASP A 22 -15.03 17.72 -17.00
C ASP A 22 -14.05 17.66 -15.83
N LEU A 23 -13.69 18.83 -15.27
CA LEU A 23 -12.87 18.88 -14.06
C LEU A 23 -13.56 18.19 -12.87
N LYS A 24 -14.87 18.40 -12.70
CA LYS A 24 -15.63 17.76 -11.63
C LYS A 24 -15.65 16.24 -11.79
N GLU A 25 -15.83 15.74 -13.00
CA GLU A 25 -15.81 14.30 -13.30
C GLU A 25 -14.41 13.72 -13.04
N ASN A 26 -13.35 14.39 -13.48
CA ASN A 26 -11.98 13.99 -13.20
C ASN A 26 -11.67 13.96 -11.70
N VAL A 27 -12.15 14.94 -10.93
CA VAL A 27 -11.97 14.98 -9.47
C VAL A 27 -12.72 13.83 -8.79
N VAL A 28 -13.92 13.47 -9.28
CA VAL A 28 -14.66 12.29 -8.79
C VAL A 28 -13.89 11.01 -9.09
N GLY A 29 -13.41 10.81 -10.32
CA GLY A 29 -12.62 9.63 -10.68
C GLY A 29 -11.31 9.53 -9.90
N LEU A 30 -10.65 10.65 -9.63
CA LEU A 30 -9.47 10.69 -8.77
C LEU A 30 -9.82 10.27 -7.33
N ARG A 31 -10.92 10.77 -6.79
CA ARG A 31 -11.38 10.39 -5.44
C ARG A 31 -11.65 8.90 -5.33
N GLU A 32 -12.31 8.31 -6.32
CA GLU A 32 -12.58 6.86 -6.38
C GLU A 32 -11.29 6.05 -6.46
N SER A 33 -10.34 6.50 -7.28
CA SER A 33 -9.02 5.87 -7.42
C SER A 33 -8.23 5.91 -6.10
N VAL A 34 -8.26 7.03 -5.39
CA VAL A 34 -7.64 7.18 -4.07
C VAL A 34 -8.30 6.25 -3.04
N GLN A 35 -9.62 6.12 -3.04
CA GLN A 35 -10.32 5.18 -2.15
C GLN A 35 -9.94 3.72 -2.43
N ALA A 36 -9.87 3.34 -3.71
CA ALA A 36 -9.44 2.00 -4.12
C ALA A 36 -7.98 1.72 -3.70
N LEU A 37 -7.11 2.72 -3.80
CA LEU A 37 -5.73 2.63 -3.33
C LEU A 37 -5.66 2.45 -1.81
N THR A 38 -6.41 3.24 -1.03
CA THR A 38 -6.48 3.10 0.43
C THR A 38 -6.87 1.68 0.85
N ILE A 39 -7.91 1.10 0.23
CA ILE A 39 -8.33 -0.27 0.51
C ILE A 39 -7.23 -1.28 0.16
N SER A 40 -6.51 -1.04 -0.95
CA SER A 40 -5.42 -1.92 -1.38
C SER A 40 -4.22 -1.86 -0.41
N VAL A 41 -3.89 -0.67 0.08
CA VAL A 41 -2.86 -0.46 1.11
C VAL A 41 -3.26 -1.14 2.42
N ASP A 42 -4.50 -1.01 2.87
CA ASP A 42 -5.00 -1.69 4.08
C ASP A 42 -4.88 -3.22 3.98
N LYS A 43 -5.17 -3.78 2.80
CA LYS A 43 -4.98 -5.22 2.55
C LYS A 43 -3.51 -5.61 2.58
N LEU A 44 -2.63 -4.79 2.01
CA LEU A 44 -1.19 -5.04 2.02
C LEU A 44 -0.62 -5.01 3.44
N VAL A 45 -1.03 -4.03 4.26
CA VAL A 45 -0.62 -3.94 5.67
C VAL A 45 -0.99 -5.22 6.42
N LYS A 46 -2.24 -5.70 6.28
CA LYS A 46 -2.67 -6.96 6.90
C LYS A 46 -1.86 -8.18 6.43
N ALA A 47 -1.53 -8.23 5.14
CA ALA A 47 -0.72 -9.32 4.61
C ALA A 47 0.70 -9.32 5.20
N VAL A 48 1.30 -8.13 5.35
CA VAL A 48 2.63 -7.97 5.98
C VAL A 48 2.58 -8.33 7.48
N GLU A 49 1.54 -7.93 8.20
CA GLU A 49 1.36 -8.31 9.61
C GLU A 49 1.25 -9.83 9.78
N ASN A 50 0.44 -10.50 8.95
CA ASN A 50 0.31 -11.96 8.97
C ASN A 50 1.64 -12.65 8.67
N LEU A 51 2.37 -12.18 7.65
CA LEU A 51 3.69 -12.70 7.32
C LEU A 51 4.68 -12.53 8.48
N GLY A 52 4.62 -11.40 9.18
CA GLY A 52 5.43 -11.15 10.39
C GLY A 52 5.15 -12.17 11.51
N GLN A 53 3.87 -12.51 11.73
CA GLN A 53 3.47 -13.53 12.70
C GLN A 53 3.94 -14.93 12.30
N GLU A 54 3.77 -15.29 11.03
CA GLU A 54 4.25 -16.58 10.50
C GLU A 54 5.77 -16.69 10.61
N TYR A 55 6.50 -15.63 10.27
CA TYR A 55 7.96 -15.58 10.39
C TYR A 55 8.41 -15.77 11.84
N ALA A 56 7.78 -15.08 12.80
CA ALA A 56 8.08 -15.26 14.22
C ALA A 56 7.83 -16.70 14.69
N ALA A 57 6.75 -17.34 14.22
CA ALA A 57 6.46 -18.74 14.52
C ALA A 57 7.51 -19.69 13.91
N VAL A 58 7.99 -19.42 12.70
CA VAL A 58 9.05 -20.20 12.05
C VAL A 58 10.37 -20.08 12.81
N VAL A 59 10.78 -18.86 13.19
CA VAL A 59 11.98 -18.63 14.00
C VAL A 59 11.90 -19.40 15.32
N ALA A 60 10.77 -19.31 16.03
CA ALA A 60 10.58 -20.05 17.29
C ALA A 60 10.64 -21.57 17.11
N LYS A 61 10.19 -22.10 15.96
CA LYS A 61 10.32 -23.53 15.63
C LYS A 61 11.77 -23.91 15.34
N ILE A 62 12.51 -23.09 14.58
CA ILE A 62 13.92 -23.30 14.28
C ILE A 62 14.73 -23.36 15.58
N ASP A 63 14.56 -22.38 16.46
CA ASP A 63 15.24 -22.34 17.77
C ASP A 63 14.96 -23.60 18.61
N ARG A 64 13.71 -24.08 18.58
CA ARG A 64 13.33 -25.31 19.29
C ARG A 64 13.97 -26.54 18.67
N HIS A 65 13.97 -26.64 17.35
CA HIS A 65 14.59 -27.75 16.64
C HIS A 65 16.10 -27.77 16.86
N GLU A 66 16.77 -26.62 16.84
CA GLU A 66 18.19 -26.52 17.16
C GLU A 66 18.48 -27.05 18.57
N LYS A 67 17.70 -26.62 19.57
CA LYS A 67 17.83 -27.14 20.95
C LYS A 67 17.59 -28.64 21.03
N TRP A 68 16.59 -29.17 20.33
CA TRP A 68 16.33 -30.61 20.31
C TRP A 68 17.48 -31.38 19.65
N ILE A 69 18.03 -30.89 18.55
CA ILE A 69 19.18 -31.49 17.88
C ILE A 69 20.38 -31.53 18.82
N GLN A 70 20.68 -30.44 19.52
CA GLN A 70 21.76 -30.39 20.51
C GLN A 70 21.55 -31.39 21.65
N GLN A 71 20.34 -31.46 22.22
CA GLN A 71 20.02 -32.42 23.28
C GLN A 71 20.11 -33.88 22.82
N ILE A 72 19.72 -34.18 21.59
CA ILE A 72 19.84 -35.52 21.01
C ILE A 72 21.30 -35.86 20.79
N ALA A 73 22.10 -34.94 20.24
CA ALA A 73 23.52 -35.14 20.01
C ALA A 73 24.28 -35.42 21.32
N GLU A 74 23.98 -34.64 22.38
CA GLU A 74 24.53 -34.85 23.71
C GLU A 74 24.19 -36.26 24.25
N LYS A 75 22.92 -36.68 24.14
CA LYS A 75 22.49 -38.01 24.59
C LYS A 75 23.05 -39.16 23.76
N ALA A 76 23.27 -38.93 22.47
CA ALA A 76 23.82 -39.92 21.55
C ALA A 76 25.35 -39.98 21.58
N GLY A 77 26.03 -39.05 22.27
CA GLY A 77 27.48 -38.93 22.25
C GLY A 77 28.05 -38.52 20.89
N VAL A 78 27.25 -37.87 20.04
CA VAL A 78 27.65 -37.42 18.71
C VAL A 78 28.09 -35.97 18.78
N ARG A 79 29.22 -35.65 18.16
CA ARG A 79 29.67 -34.26 17.99
C ARG A 79 29.00 -33.65 16.76
N LEU A 80 28.33 -32.51 16.93
CA LEU A 80 27.83 -31.72 15.81
C LEU A 80 28.99 -30.89 15.24
N GLU A 81 29.27 -31.06 13.96
CA GLU A 81 30.26 -30.29 13.19
C GLU A 81 29.52 -29.51 12.10
N TYR A 82 30.00 -28.30 11.80
CA TYR A 82 29.39 -27.38 10.83
C TYR A 82 30.27 -27.21 9.60
#